data_AF-A0A0G4N2H7-F1
#
_entry.id   AF-A0A0G4N2H7-F1
#
_cell.length_a   1.000
_cell.length_b   1.000
_cell.length_c   1.000
_cell.angle_alpha   90.00
_cell.angle_beta   90.00
_cell.angle_gamma   90.00
#
_symmetry.space_group_name_H-M   'P 1'
#
loop_
_entity.id
_entity.type
_entity.pdbx_description
1 polymer ?
#
loop_
_entity_poly.entity_id
_entity_poly.type
_entity_poly.pdbx_seq_one_letter_code
_entity_poly.pdbx_strand_id
1 'polypeptide(L)'
;MDSAAAFSPTMAVPAFFQTKDRCEELRSPNYFNLSLSLLILLGLLISYLPQHHRIASRRTSEGISPWFVLLGVTSATSGFANILTVPPSRQDIACCSQLETSECLAGLLGIAQLGVQWLCFALILVLFLVFFRSEDADVPEEELTGEPPKWHTAVTVGLLCVFHAVIIIILTGVFAVHPRLATGGLK
;
A
#
# COMPACT_ATOMS: atom_id res chain seq x y z
N MET A 1 37.09 -1.24 -33.54
CA MET A 1 36.92 -2.68 -33.76
C MET A 1 37.91 -3.38 -32.83
N ASP A 2 37.58 -4.05 -31.74
CA ASP A 2 36.33 -4.36 -31.02
C ASP A 2 36.78 -4.85 -29.63
N SER A 3 36.24 -4.31 -28.55
CA SER A 3 35.20 -4.93 -27.71
C SER A 3 35.63 -6.24 -27.02
N ALA A 4 35.87 -6.17 -25.71
CA ALA A 4 35.50 -7.25 -24.77
C ALA A 4 35.41 -6.66 -23.35
N ALA A 5 34.18 -6.31 -22.97
CA ALA A 5 33.78 -5.96 -21.62
C ALA A 5 33.98 -7.16 -20.68
N ALA A 6 34.75 -6.96 -19.60
CA ALA A 6 34.76 -7.86 -18.46
C ALA A 6 33.70 -7.39 -17.46
N PHE A 7 32.47 -7.89 -17.63
CA PHE A 7 31.43 -7.82 -16.60
C PHE A 7 31.82 -8.79 -15.48
N SER A 8 32.21 -8.26 -14.32
CA SER A 8 32.50 -9.06 -13.13
C SER A 8 31.25 -9.07 -12.23
N PRO A 9 30.62 -10.23 -12.00
CA PRO A 9 29.52 -10.35 -11.04
C PRO A 9 30.11 -10.60 -9.64
N THR A 10 29.36 -10.24 -8.60
CA THR A 10 29.63 -10.51 -7.17
C THR A 10 30.36 -9.38 -6.41
N MET A 11 29.66 -8.27 -6.16
CA MET A 11 29.95 -7.45 -4.99
C MET A 11 29.06 -7.90 -3.82
N ALA A 12 29.60 -8.80 -2.99
CA ALA A 12 29.17 -8.92 -1.60
C ALA A 12 29.74 -7.71 -0.84
N VAL A 13 28.99 -6.61 -0.80
CA VAL A 13 29.36 -5.44 0.00
C VAL A 13 29.07 -5.74 1.48
N PRO A 14 30.00 -5.48 2.41
CA PRO A 14 29.75 -5.64 3.83
C PRO A 14 28.66 -4.66 4.28
N ALA A 15 27.66 -5.14 5.02
CA ALA A 15 26.46 -4.39 5.44
C ALA A 15 26.74 -3.03 6.13
N PHE A 16 27.94 -2.81 6.65
CA PHE A 16 28.34 -1.57 7.33
C PHE A 16 28.64 -0.40 6.37
N PHE A 17 29.15 -0.66 5.16
CA PHE A 17 29.42 0.39 4.17
C PHE A 17 28.17 0.83 3.41
N GLN A 18 27.15 -0.02 3.32
CA GLN A 18 25.93 0.26 2.57
C GLN A 18 25.01 1.30 3.26
N THR A 19 25.03 1.38 4.59
CA THR A 19 24.17 2.31 5.35
C THR A 19 24.65 3.75 5.31
N LYS A 20 25.96 3.99 5.30
CA LYS A 20 26.51 5.35 5.33
C LYS A 20 26.30 6.07 4.00
N ASP A 21 26.48 5.36 2.89
CA ASP A 21 26.26 5.87 1.54
C ASP A 21 24.75 6.09 1.27
N ARG A 22 23.88 5.20 1.79
CA ARG A 22 22.43 5.30 1.59
C ARG A 22 21.81 6.50 2.31
N CYS A 23 22.21 6.76 3.56
CA CYS A 23 21.72 7.94 4.29
C CYS A 23 22.23 9.25 3.67
N GLU A 24 23.43 9.24 3.08
CA GLU A 24 23.96 10.42 2.38
C GLU A 24 23.18 10.70 1.09
N GLU A 25 22.78 9.67 0.35
CA GLU A 25 21.95 9.84 -0.85
C GLU A 25 20.57 10.44 -0.53
N LEU A 26 20.02 10.15 0.65
CA LEU A 26 18.77 10.75 1.15
C LEU A 26 18.91 12.25 1.50
N ARG A 27 20.12 12.76 1.77
CA ARG A 27 20.36 14.20 1.99
C ARG A 27 20.21 15.03 0.73
N SER A 28 20.43 14.44 -0.44
CA SER A 28 20.29 15.11 -1.73
C SER A 28 19.06 14.60 -2.49
N PRO A 29 17.83 15.01 -2.12
CA PRO A 29 16.63 14.52 -2.76
C PRO A 29 16.57 14.94 -4.23
N ASN A 30 16.24 13.99 -5.10
CA ASN A 30 15.98 14.29 -6.50
C ASN A 30 14.61 14.97 -6.66
N TYR A 31 14.64 16.29 -6.86
CA TYR A 31 13.44 17.12 -6.98
C TYR A 31 12.52 16.75 -8.14
N PHE A 32 13.02 16.13 -9.21
CA PHE A 32 12.17 15.65 -10.30
C PHE A 32 11.32 14.46 -9.86
N ASN A 33 11.93 13.46 -9.22
CA ASN A 33 11.21 12.31 -8.68
C ASN A 33 10.23 12.75 -7.58
N LEU A 34 10.67 13.66 -6.70
CA LEU A 34 9.81 14.22 -5.66
C LEU A 34 8.56 14.88 -6.26
N SER A 35 8.75 15.74 -7.27
CA SER A 35 7.65 16.43 -7.94
C SER A 35 6.70 15.45 -8.65
N LEU A 36 7.25 14.45 -9.32
CA LEU A 36 6.46 13.42 -10.00
C LEU A 36 5.65 12.58 -9.00
N SER A 37 6.26 12.13 -7.90
CA SER A 37 5.57 11.38 -6.84
C SER A 37 4.46 12.21 -6.19
N LEU A 38 4.70 13.50 -5.92
CA LEU A 38 3.66 14.41 -5.41
C LEU A 38 2.50 14.57 -6.40
N LEU A 39 2.80 14.72 -7.70
CA LEU A 39 1.77 14.82 -8.73
C LEU A 39 0.90 13.55 -8.79
N ILE A 40 1.53 12.36 -8.71
CA ILE A 40 0.81 11.08 -8.70
C ILE A 40 -0.05 10.97 -7.44
N LEU A 41 0.49 11.32 -6.27
CA LEU A 41 -0.25 11.29 -5.01
C LEU A 41 -1.48 12.21 -5.04
N LEU A 42 -1.32 13.43 -5.57
CA LEU A 42 -2.43 14.37 -5.73
C LEU A 42 -3.48 13.85 -6.73
N GLY A 43 -3.05 13.34 -7.88
CA GLY A 43 -3.97 12.76 -8.87
C GLY A 43 -4.77 11.57 -8.33
N LEU A 44 -4.13 10.75 -7.51
CA LEU A 44 -4.78 9.66 -6.76
C LEU A 44 -5.83 10.21 -5.80
N LEU A 45 -5.47 11.14 -4.92
CA LEU A 45 -6.41 11.71 -3.95
C LEU A 45 -7.60 12.39 -4.63
N ILE A 46 -7.36 13.17 -5.69
CA ILE A 46 -8.41 13.82 -6.48
C ILE A 46 -9.35 12.80 -7.12
N SER A 47 -8.86 11.61 -7.46
CA SER A 47 -9.71 10.54 -8.03
C SER A 47 -10.50 9.79 -6.96
N TYR A 48 -9.90 9.53 -5.80
CA TYR A 48 -10.54 8.76 -4.71
C TYR A 48 -11.55 9.59 -3.91
N LEU A 49 -11.27 10.87 -3.63
CA LEU A 49 -12.15 11.70 -2.80
C LEU A 49 -13.58 11.85 -3.37
N PRO A 50 -13.79 12.12 -4.68
CA PRO A 50 -15.14 12.16 -5.26
C PRO A 50 -15.85 10.81 -5.18
N GLN A 51 -15.10 9.71 -5.27
CA GLN A 51 -15.65 8.37 -5.12
C GLN A 51 -16.11 8.13 -3.68
N HIS A 52 -15.30 8.46 -2.68
CA HIS A 52 -15.70 8.37 -1.26
C HIS A 52 -16.93 9.24 -0.97
N HIS A 53 -16.96 10.46 -1.51
CA HIS A 53 -18.09 11.35 -1.38
C HIS A 53 -19.36 10.76 -1.98
N ARG A 54 -19.31 10.20 -3.20
CA ARG A 54 -20.49 9.60 -3.85
C ARG A 54 -21.05 8.41 -3.07
N ILE A 55 -20.19 7.56 -2.50
CA ILE A 55 -20.63 6.42 -1.68
C ILE A 55 -21.28 6.93 -0.39
N ALA A 56 -20.63 7.88 0.29
CA ALA A 56 -21.14 8.46 1.53
C ALA A 56 -22.45 9.24 1.33
N SER A 57 -22.60 9.95 0.20
CA SER A 57 -23.81 10.74 -0.08
C SER A 57 -25.01 9.86 -0.44
N ARG A 58 -24.78 8.77 -1.19
CA ARG A 58 -25.86 7.84 -1.58
C ARG A 58 -26.29 6.91 -0.45
N ARG A 59 -25.41 6.73 0.56
CA ARG A 59 -25.60 5.80 1.68
C ARG A 59 -25.96 4.38 1.24
N THR A 60 -25.56 3.97 0.05
CA THR A 60 -25.76 2.60 -0.44
C THR A 60 -24.51 2.11 -1.15
N SER A 61 -24.31 0.80 -1.10
CA SER A 61 -23.23 0.12 -1.83
C SER A 61 -23.72 -0.56 -3.11
N GLU A 62 -24.95 -0.29 -3.53
CA GLU A 62 -25.48 -0.76 -4.82
C GLU A 62 -24.58 -0.32 -5.98
N GLY A 63 -24.26 -1.28 -6.86
CA GLY A 63 -23.33 -1.07 -7.98
C GLY A 63 -21.84 -1.21 -7.65
N ILE A 64 -21.45 -1.41 -6.38
CA ILE A 64 -20.07 -1.73 -6.00
C ILE A 64 -19.90 -3.25 -5.94
N SER A 65 -19.01 -3.79 -6.78
CA SER A 65 -18.70 -5.22 -6.76
C SER A 65 -17.99 -5.61 -5.45
N PRO A 66 -18.52 -6.55 -4.64
CA PRO A 66 -17.86 -7.02 -3.42
C PRO A 66 -16.46 -7.62 -3.67
N TRP A 67 -16.29 -8.24 -4.83
CA TRP A 67 -15.01 -8.82 -5.25
C TRP A 67 -13.97 -7.76 -5.60
N PHE A 68 -14.40 -6.62 -6.18
CA PHE A 68 -13.52 -5.49 -6.42
C PHE A 68 -12.98 -4.93 -5.09
N VAL A 69 -13.84 -4.79 -4.08
CA VAL A 69 -13.43 -4.34 -2.74
C VAL A 69 -12.46 -5.34 -2.10
N LEU A 70 -12.79 -6.64 -2.15
CA LEU A 70 -11.92 -7.69 -1.61
C LEU A 70 -10.53 -7.67 -2.26
N LEU A 71 -10.47 -7.70 -3.59
CA LEU A 71 -9.21 -7.71 -4.34
C LEU A 71 -8.44 -6.40 -4.17
N GLY A 72 -9.13 -5.25 -4.15
CA GLY A 72 -8.51 -3.95 -3.94
C GLY A 72 -7.84 -3.82 -2.57
N VAL A 73 -8.55 -4.19 -1.50
CA VAL A 73 -8.01 -4.13 -0.13
C VAL A 73 -6.88 -5.14 0.07
N THR A 74 -7.06 -6.39 -0.38
CA THR A 74 -6.04 -7.44 -0.19
C THR A 74 -4.77 -7.12 -0.97
N SER A 75 -4.88 -6.69 -2.23
CA SER A 75 -3.73 -6.27 -3.04
C SER A 75 -3.02 -5.04 -2.44
N ALA A 76 -3.75 -4.03 -2.01
CA ALA A 76 -3.17 -2.85 -1.37
C ALA A 76 -2.47 -3.20 -0.04
N THR A 77 -3.05 -4.10 0.75
CA THR A 77 -2.46 -4.58 2.02
C THR A 77 -1.16 -5.32 1.77
N SER A 78 -1.14 -6.25 0.81
CA SER A 78 0.08 -6.97 0.42
C SER A 78 1.14 -6.05 -0.17
N GLY A 79 0.75 -5.10 -1.02
CA GLY A 79 1.65 -4.12 -1.62
C GLY A 79 2.30 -3.21 -0.57
N PHE A 80 1.50 -2.73 0.40
CA PHE A 80 2.00 -1.90 1.48
C PHE A 80 2.91 -2.69 2.44
N ALA A 81 2.54 -3.91 2.80
CA ALA A 81 3.42 -4.77 3.59
C ALA A 81 4.74 -5.08 2.87
N ASN A 82 4.69 -5.35 1.57
CA ASN A 82 5.87 -5.60 0.76
C ASN A 82 6.84 -4.41 0.80
N ILE A 83 6.36 -3.19 0.48
CA ILE A 83 7.25 -2.01 0.48
C ILE A 83 7.85 -1.71 1.86
N LEU A 84 7.14 -2.01 2.95
CA LEU A 84 7.68 -1.83 4.31
C LEU A 84 8.75 -2.87 4.67
N THR A 85 8.75 -4.03 4.02
CA THR A 85 9.68 -5.13 4.33
C THR A 85 10.95 -5.12 3.51
N VAL A 86 10.95 -4.51 2.32
CA VAL A 86 12.13 -4.55 1.45
C VAL A 86 13.32 -3.81 2.11
N PRO A 87 14.57 -4.34 1.96
CA PRO A 87 15.74 -3.77 2.63
C PRO A 87 15.96 -2.27 2.40
N PRO A 88 15.81 -1.71 1.18
CA PRO A 88 16.01 -0.28 0.95
C PRO A 88 15.07 0.58 1.79
N SER A 89 13.76 0.28 1.79
CA SER A 89 12.78 1.03 2.58
C SER A 89 13.06 0.99 4.08
N ARG A 90 13.53 -0.16 4.60
CA ARG A 90 13.89 -0.27 6.03
C ARG A 90 15.13 0.56 6.38
N GLN A 91 16.10 0.62 5.47
CA GLN A 91 17.27 1.48 5.61
C GLN A 91 16.88 2.96 5.57
N ASP A 92 16.01 3.34 4.63
CA ASP A 92 15.53 4.72 4.50
C ASP A 92 14.78 5.19 5.77
N ILE A 93 13.91 4.33 6.33
CA ILE A 93 13.23 4.59 7.61
C ILE A 93 14.23 4.72 8.77
N ALA A 94 15.29 3.90 8.81
CA ALA A 94 16.31 3.97 9.86
C ALA A 94 17.17 5.25 9.75
N CYS A 95 17.49 5.69 8.53
CA CYS A 95 18.25 6.91 8.25
C CYS A 95 17.53 8.18 8.71
N CYS A 96 16.19 8.19 8.74
CA CYS A 96 15.40 9.34 9.18
C CYS A 96 15.68 9.84 10.60
N SER A 97 16.31 9.03 11.45
CA SER A 97 16.77 9.47 12.78
C SER A 97 17.95 10.44 12.76
N GLN A 98 18.64 10.56 11.62
CA GLN A 98 19.89 11.32 11.44
C GLN A 98 19.79 12.43 10.38
N LEU A 99 18.61 12.61 9.78
CA LEU A 99 18.33 13.53 8.66
C LEU A 99 17.40 14.65 9.10
N GLU A 100 17.40 15.75 8.35
CA GLU A 100 16.37 16.77 8.54
C GLU A 100 14.99 16.25 8.11
N THR A 101 13.92 16.84 8.66
CA THR A 101 12.55 16.39 8.42
C THR A 101 12.16 16.47 6.94
N SER A 102 12.66 17.46 6.21
CA SER A 102 12.41 17.65 4.77
C SER A 102 13.06 16.56 3.91
N GLU A 103 14.31 16.22 4.22
CA GLU A 103 15.09 15.16 3.55
C GLU A 103 14.45 13.79 3.79
N CYS A 104 14.13 13.49 5.05
CA CYS A 104 13.43 12.26 5.41
C CYS A 104 12.05 12.16 4.73
N LEU A 105 11.27 13.25 4.71
CA LEU A 105 9.96 13.25 4.05
C LEU A 105 10.08 13.00 2.54
N ALA A 106 11.06 13.61 1.90
CA ALA A 106 11.34 13.39 0.49
C ALA A 106 11.72 11.92 0.20
N GLY A 107 12.55 11.33 1.07
CA GLY A 107 12.95 9.92 0.98
C GLY A 107 11.83 8.92 1.24
N LEU A 108 10.93 9.23 2.17
CA LEU A 108 9.81 8.35 2.54
C LEU A 108 8.53 8.59 1.73
N LEU A 109 8.52 9.56 0.80
CA LEU A 109 7.31 9.94 0.06
C LEU A 109 6.69 8.76 -0.70
N GLY A 110 7.51 7.88 -1.28
CA GLY A 110 7.01 6.69 -1.99
C GLY A 110 6.29 5.70 -1.07
N ILE A 111 6.80 5.52 0.16
CA ILE A 111 6.15 4.69 1.19
C ILE A 111 4.83 5.33 1.63
N ALA A 112 4.85 6.65 1.84
CA ALA A 112 3.66 7.42 2.18
C ALA A 112 2.59 7.33 1.08
N GLN A 113 2.99 7.37 -0.20
CA GLN A 113 2.07 7.26 -1.34
C GLN A 113 1.32 5.92 -1.36
N LEU A 114 2.03 4.80 -1.14
CA LEU A 114 1.40 3.48 -1.03
C LEU A 114 0.55 3.35 0.24
N GLY A 115 0.97 3.99 1.35
CA GLY A 115 0.19 4.04 2.59
C GLY A 115 -1.14 4.78 2.40
N VAL A 116 -1.12 5.94 1.73
CA VAL A 116 -2.35 6.70 1.40
C VAL A 116 -3.26 5.87 0.49
N GLN A 117 -2.72 5.21 -0.54
CA GLN A 117 -3.48 4.32 -1.40
C GLN A 117 -4.15 3.18 -0.61
N TRP A 118 -3.43 2.57 0.34
CA TRP A 118 -3.96 1.54 1.22
C TRP A 118 -5.08 2.07 2.11
N LEU A 119 -4.90 3.25 2.73
CA LEU A 119 -5.93 3.90 3.53
C LEU A 119 -7.18 4.23 2.72
N CYS A 120 -7.03 4.71 1.47
CA CYS A 120 -8.16 4.97 0.57
C CYS A 120 -9.00 3.70 0.31
N PHE A 121 -8.35 2.55 0.08
CA PHE A 121 -9.06 1.27 -0.09
C PHE A 121 -9.68 0.75 1.21
N ALA A 122 -8.99 0.90 2.34
CA ALA A 122 -9.54 0.55 3.64
C ALA A 122 -10.80 1.38 3.95
N LEU A 123 -10.81 2.67 3.62
CA LEU A 123 -11.97 3.53 3.75
C LEU A 123 -13.13 3.07 2.85
N ILE A 124 -12.85 2.65 1.61
CA ILE A 124 -13.89 2.06 0.73
C ILE A 124 -14.48 0.81 1.37
N LEU A 125 -13.67 -0.07 1.95
CA LEU A 125 -14.17 -1.27 2.65
C LEU A 125 -15.07 -0.89 3.83
N VAL A 126 -14.67 0.10 4.65
CA VAL A 126 -15.49 0.56 5.78
C VAL A 126 -16.82 1.12 5.28
N LEU A 127 -16.80 2.01 4.29
CA LEU A 127 -18.00 2.57 3.69
C LEU A 127 -18.89 1.48 3.08
N PHE A 128 -18.29 0.51 2.39
CA PHE A 128 -18.98 -0.65 1.82
C PHE A 128 -19.68 -1.48 2.91
N LEU A 129 -19.01 -1.80 4.01
CA LEU A 129 -19.59 -2.58 5.11
C LEU A 129 -20.70 -1.82 5.85
N VAL A 130 -20.54 -0.51 6.05
CA VAL A 130 -21.52 0.34 6.73
C VAL A 130 -22.77 0.54 5.87
N PHE A 131 -22.61 0.82 4.58
CA PHE A 131 -23.70 1.14 3.66
C PHE A 131 -24.17 -0.05 2.82
N PHE A 132 -23.75 -1.29 3.15
CA PHE A 132 -24.16 -2.48 2.39
C PHE A 132 -25.68 -2.73 2.44
N ARG A 133 -26.36 -2.23 3.46
CA ARG A 133 -27.80 -2.42 3.66
C ARG A 133 -28.42 -1.26 4.44
N SER A 134 -28.06 -0.03 4.08
CA SER A 134 -28.62 1.15 4.75
C SER A 134 -30.10 1.26 4.41
N GLU A 135 -30.96 1.15 5.43
CA GLU A 135 -32.41 1.38 5.29
C GLU A 135 -32.70 2.85 4.92
N ASP A 136 -31.79 3.76 5.25
CA ASP A 136 -31.84 5.20 4.92
C ASP A 136 -31.16 5.56 3.57
N ALA A 137 -31.12 4.65 2.61
CA ALA A 137 -30.50 4.92 1.30
C ALA A 137 -31.26 6.02 0.53
N ASP A 138 -30.55 7.07 0.08
CA ASP A 138 -31.14 8.20 -0.65
C ASP A 138 -31.12 7.92 -2.16
N VAL A 139 -31.78 6.84 -2.57
CA VAL A 139 -31.81 6.36 -3.96
C VAL A 139 -33.24 5.92 -4.32
N PRO A 140 -33.80 6.29 -5.49
CA PRO A 140 -35.14 5.88 -5.90
C PRO A 140 -35.30 4.35 -5.90
N GLU A 141 -36.43 3.83 -5.40
CA GLU A 141 -36.73 2.38 -5.34
C GLU A 141 -36.62 1.69 -6.72
N GLU A 142 -36.81 2.44 -7.81
CA GLU A 142 -36.66 1.96 -9.18
C GLU A 142 -35.20 1.63 -9.56
N GLU A 143 -34.20 2.25 -8.92
CA GLU A 143 -32.77 1.93 -9.11
C GLU A 143 -32.32 0.74 -8.23
N LEU A 144 -33.08 0.38 -7.18
CA LEU A 144 -32.89 -0.83 -6.36
C LEU A 144 -33.38 -2.07 -7.12
N THR A 145 -32.74 -2.37 -8.25
CA THR A 145 -33.12 -3.48 -9.13
C THR A 145 -32.58 -4.83 -8.62
N GLY A 146 -33.46 -5.68 -8.07
CA GLY A 146 -33.20 -7.11 -7.84
C GLY A 146 -33.28 -7.56 -6.37
N GLU A 147 -33.21 -8.89 -6.17
CA GLU A 147 -33.08 -9.48 -4.83
C GLU A 147 -31.73 -9.03 -4.23
N PRO A 148 -31.73 -8.34 -3.07
CA PRO A 148 -30.49 -7.78 -2.54
C PRO A 148 -29.48 -8.89 -2.28
N PRO A 149 -28.20 -8.72 -2.66
CA PRO A 149 -27.16 -9.68 -2.28
C PRO A 149 -27.17 -9.83 -0.76
N LYS A 150 -27.31 -11.06 -0.27
CA LYS A 150 -27.46 -11.34 1.17
C LYS A 150 -26.30 -10.71 1.95
N TRP A 151 -26.59 -10.09 3.09
CA TRP A 151 -25.63 -9.56 4.08
C TRP A 151 -24.41 -10.47 4.33
N HIS A 152 -24.61 -11.78 4.20
CA HIS A 152 -23.54 -12.79 4.20
C HIS A 152 -22.37 -12.47 3.26
N THR A 153 -22.61 -11.90 2.07
CA THR A 153 -21.56 -11.53 1.11
C THR A 153 -20.65 -10.45 1.67
N ALA A 154 -21.23 -9.37 2.23
CA ALA A 154 -20.45 -8.30 2.83
C ALA A 154 -19.64 -8.77 4.03
N VAL A 155 -20.27 -9.55 4.92
CA VAL A 155 -19.59 -10.16 6.07
C VAL A 155 -18.46 -11.07 5.62
N THR A 156 -18.69 -11.90 4.60
CA THR A 156 -17.67 -12.81 4.06
C THR A 156 -16.49 -12.02 3.49
N VAL A 157 -16.73 -10.98 2.71
CA VAL A 157 -15.67 -10.10 2.18
C VAL A 157 -14.89 -9.44 3.32
N GLY A 158 -15.57 -8.86 4.30
CA GLY A 158 -14.93 -8.23 5.45
C GLY A 158 -14.06 -9.22 6.24
N LEU A 159 -14.58 -10.42 6.52
CA LEU A 159 -13.83 -11.47 7.22
C LEU A 159 -12.61 -11.94 6.41
N LEU A 160 -12.73 -12.11 5.09
CA LEU A 160 -11.61 -12.48 4.24
C LEU A 160 -10.54 -11.39 4.21
N CYS A 161 -10.92 -10.10 4.14
CA CYS A 161 -9.99 -8.98 4.23
C CYS A 161 -9.23 -8.98 5.56
N VAL A 162 -9.93 -9.16 6.69
CA VAL A 162 -9.33 -9.20 8.03
C VAL A 162 -8.40 -10.40 8.16
N PHE A 163 -8.87 -11.59 7.77
CA PHE A 163 -8.07 -12.81 7.81
C PHE A 163 -6.78 -12.68 6.98
N HIS A 164 -6.89 -12.15 5.77
CA HIS A 164 -5.74 -11.86 4.92
C HIS A 164 -4.77 -10.87 5.58
N ALA A 165 -5.27 -9.77 6.15
CA ALA A 165 -4.43 -8.79 6.84
C ALA A 165 -3.67 -9.41 8.04
N VAL A 166 -4.34 -10.27 8.82
CA VAL A 166 -3.71 -11.01 9.93
C VAL A 166 -2.62 -11.94 9.41
N ILE A 167 -2.86 -12.69 8.33
CA ILE A 167 -1.84 -13.54 7.70
C ILE A 167 -0.63 -12.70 7.28
N ILE A 168 -0.85 -11.57 6.61
CA ILE A 168 0.24 -10.70 6.15
C ILE A 168 1.05 -10.18 7.35
N ILE A 169 0.40 -9.73 8.42
CA ILE A 169 1.09 -9.28 9.64
C ILE A 169 1.95 -10.41 10.24
N ILE A 170 1.41 -11.63 10.34
CA ILE A 170 2.13 -12.79 10.87
C ILE A 170 3.34 -13.11 9.98
N LEU A 171 3.15 -13.22 8.67
CA LEU A 171 4.23 -13.54 7.73
C LEU A 171 5.31 -12.46 7.74
N THR A 172 4.94 -11.19 7.69
CA THR A 172 5.85 -10.06 7.79
C THR A 172 6.63 -10.10 9.12
N GLY A 173 5.96 -10.36 10.24
CA GLY A 173 6.60 -10.48 11.54
C GLY A 173 7.59 -11.65 11.61
N VAL A 174 7.19 -12.83 11.11
CA VAL A 174 8.05 -14.01 11.05
C VAL A 174 9.29 -13.75 10.20
N PHE A 175 9.14 -13.15 9.01
CA PHE A 175 10.29 -12.82 8.16
C PHE A 175 11.17 -11.71 8.74
N ALA A 176 10.59 -10.76 9.48
CA ALA A 176 11.36 -9.72 10.16
C ALA A 176 12.23 -10.30 11.30
N VAL A 177 11.71 -11.30 12.04
CA VAL A 177 12.43 -11.96 13.15
C VAL A 177 13.38 -13.06 12.65
N HIS A 178 13.03 -13.74 11.57
CA HIS A 178 13.82 -14.82 10.98
C HIS A 178 14.19 -14.56 9.52
N PRO A 179 15.10 -13.60 9.23
CA PRO A 179 15.52 -13.27 7.86
C PRO A 179 16.10 -14.48 7.10
N ARG A 180 16.69 -15.44 7.84
CA ARG A 180 17.29 -16.66 7.29
C ARG A 180 16.27 -17.60 6.62
N LEU A 181 14.99 -17.50 6.99
CA LEU A 181 13.91 -18.26 6.35
C LEU A 181 13.58 -17.70 4.97
N ALA A 182 13.73 -16.39 4.76
CA ALA A 182 13.50 -15.74 3.47
C ALA A 182 14.66 -15.97 2.49
N THR A 183 15.90 -16.10 2.99
CA THR A 183 17.10 -16.28 2.16
C THR A 183 17.49 -17.74 1.91
N GLY A 184 16.63 -18.70 2.29
CA GLY A 184 16.83 -20.11 1.96
C GLY A 184 18.17 -20.68 2.43
N GLY A 185 18.53 -20.52 3.71
CA GLY A 185 19.59 -21.33 4.32
C GLY A 185 20.97 -21.32 3.65
N LEU A 186 21.34 -20.26 2.92
CA LEU A 186 22.70 -20.09 2.44
C LEU A 186 23.62 -19.74 3.62
N LYS A 187 24.33 -20.77 4.10
CA LYS A 187 25.61 -20.61 4.78
C LYS A 187 26.62 -19.97 3.85
#